data_AF-A0A3E0NVQ0-F1
#
_entry.id   AF-A0A3E0NVQ0-F1
#
_cell.length_a   1.000
_cell.length_b   1.000
_cell.length_c   1.000
_cell.angle_alpha   90.00
_cell.angle_beta   90.00
_cell.angle_gamma   90.00
#
_symmetry.space_group_name_H-M   'P 1'
#
loop_
_entity.id
_entity.type
_entity.pdbx_description
1 polymer ?
#
loop_
_entity_poly.entity_id
_entity_poly.type
_entity_poly.pdbx_seq_one_letter_code
_entity_poly.pdbx_strand_id
1 'polypeptide(L)'
;MIRPHRRLSTLLAAVLLATALLATALPASAATWEIDGLHSSAVFKVKHLETAYFYGVFGDVQGTITYDPNAPANSSIDVTIDAQSVDTRNANRDEHVKSPDFLNAKQFPTITFKSKSVEASGDDLRITGDLTLLGETREITVTATKTGQGTNPRSQKEMVGFHSEFTVDRTDHGMNFMAGPLGSEITFILSLEAQKQ
;
A
#
# COMPACT_ATOMS: atom_id res chain seq x y z
N MET A 1 -7.33 83.33 -37.30
CA MET A 1 -8.47 82.40 -37.09
C MET A 1 -8.02 81.00 -37.50
N ILE A 2 -8.16 80.04 -36.59
CA ILE A 2 -8.30 78.58 -36.79
C ILE A 2 -7.02 77.77 -37.12
N ARG A 3 -6.68 76.87 -36.17
CA ARG A 3 -5.69 75.76 -36.19
C ARG A 3 -6.19 74.57 -37.08
N PRO A 4 -5.68 73.33 -36.95
CA PRO A 4 -4.61 72.68 -37.70
C PRO A 4 -5.11 71.44 -38.48
N HIS A 5 -4.26 70.76 -39.28
CA HIS A 5 -4.49 69.33 -39.57
C HIS A 5 -3.21 68.50 -39.46
N ARG A 6 -3.08 67.82 -38.32
CA ARG A 6 -2.34 66.56 -38.15
C ARG A 6 -3.19 65.43 -38.73
N ARG A 7 -2.58 64.47 -39.44
CA ARG A 7 -2.88 63.01 -39.38
C ARG A 7 -1.61 62.28 -39.81
N LEU A 8 -0.70 62.03 -38.88
CA LEU A 8 -0.55 60.79 -38.11
C LEU A 8 -0.32 59.57 -39.01
N SER A 9 0.95 59.22 -39.11
CA SER A 9 1.56 58.14 -39.87
C SER A 9 1.08 56.76 -39.41
N THR A 10 1.10 55.86 -40.37
CA THR A 10 0.79 54.43 -40.39
C THR A 10 1.38 53.55 -39.28
N LEU A 11 0.55 52.59 -38.86
CA LEU A 11 0.80 51.15 -38.66
C LEU A 11 1.89 50.71 -37.65
N LEU A 12 1.46 50.06 -36.57
CA LEU A 12 1.68 48.62 -36.32
C LEU A 12 1.00 48.25 -34.97
N ALA A 13 -0.18 47.64 -35.03
CA ALA A 13 -0.74 46.94 -33.88
C ALA A 13 -0.10 45.54 -33.87
N ALA A 14 0.94 45.34 -33.07
CA ALA A 14 1.50 44.03 -32.80
C ALA A 14 0.53 43.28 -31.86
N VAL A 15 -0.38 42.49 -32.45
CA VAL A 15 -1.15 41.50 -31.70
C VAL A 15 -0.23 40.31 -31.45
N LEU A 16 0.44 40.31 -30.29
CA LEU A 16 1.08 39.12 -29.75
C LEU A 16 -0.01 38.16 -29.29
N LEU A 17 -0.39 37.22 -30.16
CA LEU A 17 -1.21 36.09 -29.79
C LEU A 17 -0.32 35.10 -29.02
N ALA A 18 -0.25 35.26 -27.70
CA ALA A 18 0.38 34.28 -26.82
C ALA A 18 -0.51 33.03 -26.76
N THR A 19 -0.22 32.03 -27.60
CA THR A 19 -0.82 30.70 -27.47
C THR A 19 -0.27 30.05 -26.21
N ALA A 20 -1.01 30.18 -25.10
CA ALA A 20 -0.79 29.37 -23.91
C ALA A 20 -1.08 27.91 -24.27
N LEU A 21 -0.01 27.12 -24.42
CA LEU A 21 -0.11 25.67 -24.48
C LEU A 21 -0.50 25.20 -23.06
N LEU A 22 -1.80 25.10 -22.79
CA LEU A 22 -2.30 24.33 -21.66
C LEU A 22 -1.94 22.87 -21.94
N ALA A 23 -0.84 22.41 -21.37
CA ALA A 23 -0.57 20.98 -21.24
C ALA A 23 -1.65 20.42 -20.31
N THR A 24 -2.77 19.99 -20.89
CA THR A 24 -3.76 19.19 -20.16
C THR A 24 -3.09 17.87 -19.84
N ALA A 25 -2.67 17.69 -18.59
CA ALA A 25 -2.28 16.37 -18.10
C ALA A 25 -3.46 15.42 -18.39
N LEU A 26 -3.23 14.44 -19.25
CA LEU A 26 -4.21 13.38 -19.47
C LEU A 26 -4.50 12.75 -18.10
N PRO A 27 -5.77 12.47 -17.77
CA PRO A 27 -6.08 11.79 -16.52
C PRO A 27 -5.26 10.51 -16.46
N ALA A 28 -4.44 10.36 -15.42
CA ALA A 28 -3.70 9.12 -15.19
C ALA A 28 -4.72 7.99 -15.08
N SER A 29 -4.71 7.08 -16.05
CA SER A 29 -5.50 5.86 -16.02
C SER A 29 -4.98 4.93 -14.93
N ALA A 30 -5.82 4.00 -14.48
CA ALA A 30 -5.38 2.86 -13.67
C ALA A 30 -4.08 2.26 -14.21
N ALA A 31 -3.11 2.05 -13.34
CA ALA A 31 -1.84 1.39 -13.67
C ALA A 31 -1.60 0.23 -12.70
N THR A 32 -1.02 -0.85 -13.20
CA THR A 32 -0.65 -2.03 -12.41
C THR A 32 0.84 -1.98 -12.05
N TRP A 33 1.12 -2.31 -10.79
CA TRP A 33 2.42 -2.22 -10.16
C TRP A 33 2.72 -3.56 -9.47
N GLU A 34 3.93 -4.07 -9.64
CA GLU A 34 4.44 -5.26 -8.96
C GLU A 34 5.11 -4.85 -7.66
N ILE A 35 4.76 -5.51 -6.56
CA ILE A 35 5.38 -5.25 -5.24
C ILE A 35 6.85 -5.65 -5.29
N ASP A 36 7.72 -4.73 -4.90
CA ASP A 36 9.14 -4.98 -4.71
C ASP A 36 9.37 -5.48 -3.28
N GLY A 37 9.52 -6.81 -3.13
CA GLY A 37 9.72 -7.43 -1.83
C GLY A 37 11.00 -6.98 -1.10
N LEU A 38 12.02 -6.49 -1.82
CA LEU A 38 13.27 -6.02 -1.20
C LEU A 38 13.13 -4.63 -0.56
N HIS A 39 12.20 -3.81 -1.04
CA HIS A 39 11.93 -2.46 -0.54
C HIS A 39 10.58 -2.37 0.20
N SER A 40 9.94 -3.51 0.42
CA SER A 40 8.70 -3.64 1.18
C SER A 40 8.96 -4.21 2.58
N SER A 41 8.05 -3.97 3.50
CA SER A 41 8.13 -4.48 4.87
C SER A 41 6.74 -4.86 5.36
N ALA A 42 6.63 -6.06 5.93
CA ALA A 42 5.48 -6.50 6.71
C ALA A 42 5.94 -6.79 8.14
N VAL A 43 5.63 -5.87 9.04
CA VAL A 43 5.96 -5.97 10.47
C VAL A 43 4.71 -6.37 11.22
N PHE A 44 4.84 -7.15 12.29
CA PHE A 44 3.76 -7.38 13.23
C PHE A 44 4.21 -7.08 14.66
N LYS A 45 3.25 -6.73 15.51
CA LYS A 45 3.41 -6.65 16.96
C LYS A 45 2.27 -7.34 17.68
N VAL A 46 2.58 -7.98 18.80
CA VAL A 46 1.61 -8.63 19.70
C VAL A 46 2.03 -8.41 21.15
N LYS A 47 1.07 -8.20 22.05
CA LYS A 47 1.39 -8.05 23.48
C LYS A 47 1.66 -9.39 24.15
N HIS A 48 2.63 -9.40 25.07
CA HIS A 48 2.84 -10.51 26.00
C HIS A 48 2.48 -10.05 27.43
N LEU A 49 1.55 -10.77 28.06
CA LEU A 49 1.03 -10.56 29.42
C LEU A 49 0.60 -9.10 29.68
N GLU A 50 -0.05 -8.47 28.70
CA GLU A 50 -0.45 -7.05 28.73
C GLU A 50 0.67 -6.06 29.11
N THR A 51 1.94 -6.47 28.99
CA THR A 51 3.07 -5.70 29.53
C THR A 51 3.87 -5.02 28.43
N ALA A 52 4.34 -5.77 27.44
CA ALA A 52 5.19 -5.25 26.37
C ALA A 52 4.81 -5.84 25.02
N TYR A 53 5.08 -5.07 23.96
CA TYR A 53 4.96 -5.56 22.59
C TYR A 53 6.19 -6.37 22.21
N PHE A 54 5.93 -7.55 21.67
CA PHE A 54 6.88 -8.32 20.90
C PHE A 54 6.71 -7.94 19.42
N TYR A 55 7.82 -7.77 18.69
CA TYR A 55 7.85 -7.39 17.27
C TYR A 55 8.54 -8.46 16.43
N GLY A 56 7.96 -8.77 15.28
CA GLY A 56 8.60 -9.58 14.25
C GLY A 56 8.31 -9.04 12.85
N VAL A 57 8.97 -9.62 11.86
CA VAL A 57 8.78 -9.28 10.45
C VAL A 57 8.51 -10.54 9.63
N PHE A 58 7.87 -10.37 8.48
CA PHE A 58 7.88 -11.35 7.40
C PHE A 58 8.80 -10.84 6.30
N GLY A 59 9.79 -11.66 5.94
CA GLY A 59 10.84 -11.27 4.99
C GLY A 59 10.45 -11.39 3.52
N ASP A 60 9.35 -12.07 3.20
CA ASP A 60 8.91 -12.30 1.82
C ASP A 60 7.48 -11.78 1.62
N VAL A 61 7.38 -10.62 0.98
CA VAL A 61 6.12 -9.95 0.64
C VAL A 61 6.10 -9.74 -0.87
N GLN A 62 5.05 -10.20 -1.51
CA GLN A 62 4.87 -10.13 -2.95
C GLN A 62 3.41 -9.82 -3.29
N GLY A 63 3.15 -9.48 -4.56
CA GLY A 63 1.80 -9.24 -5.05
C GLY A 63 1.72 -8.07 -6.00
N THR A 64 0.50 -7.63 -6.26
CA THR A 64 0.20 -6.60 -7.25
C THR A 64 -0.71 -5.52 -6.69
N ILE A 65 -0.51 -4.29 -7.16
CA ILE A 65 -1.34 -3.13 -6.87
C ILE A 65 -1.79 -2.56 -8.20
N THR A 66 -3.09 -2.50 -8.45
CA THR A 66 -3.66 -1.64 -9.49
C THR A 66 -4.14 -0.37 -8.81
N TYR A 67 -3.63 0.78 -9.23
CA TYR A 67 -3.95 2.07 -8.62
C TYR A 67 -4.43 3.07 -9.67
N ASP A 68 -5.62 3.60 -9.42
CA ASP A 68 -6.24 4.69 -10.18
C ASP A 68 -6.46 5.89 -9.24
N PRO A 69 -5.62 6.93 -9.32
CA PRO A 69 -5.73 8.09 -8.44
C PRO A 69 -6.98 8.94 -8.70
N ASN A 70 -7.59 8.82 -9.89
CA ASN A 70 -8.76 9.62 -10.28
C ASN A 70 -10.07 8.89 -10.02
N ALA A 71 -10.03 7.56 -9.99
CA ALA A 71 -11.18 6.71 -9.67
C ALA A 71 -10.74 5.54 -8.77
N PRO A 72 -10.57 5.75 -7.45
CA PRO A 72 -10.10 4.72 -6.52
C PRO A 72 -10.89 3.41 -6.58
N ALA A 73 -12.18 3.43 -6.95
CA ALA A 73 -12.99 2.23 -7.17
C ALA A 73 -12.49 1.29 -8.28
N ASN A 74 -11.64 1.76 -9.18
CA ASN A 74 -10.95 0.96 -10.20
C ASN A 74 -9.63 0.35 -9.68
N SER A 75 -9.24 0.65 -8.45
CA SER A 75 -8.02 0.13 -7.83
C SER A 75 -8.27 -1.24 -7.22
N SER A 76 -7.21 -2.03 -7.12
CA SER A 76 -7.22 -3.33 -6.46
C SER A 76 -5.85 -3.65 -5.87
N ILE A 77 -5.81 -4.46 -4.82
CA ILE A 77 -4.59 -4.95 -4.20
C ILE A 77 -4.71 -6.45 -3.93
N ASP A 78 -3.66 -7.19 -4.27
CA ASP A 78 -3.50 -8.62 -4.00
C ASP A 78 -2.11 -8.81 -3.42
N VAL A 79 -2.02 -9.13 -2.13
CA VAL A 79 -0.77 -9.29 -1.39
C VAL A 79 -0.68 -10.72 -0.88
N THR A 80 0.50 -11.32 -1.02
CA THR A 80 0.85 -12.62 -0.44
C THR A 80 2.13 -12.49 0.36
N ILE A 81 2.14 -13.07 1.55
CA ILE A 81 3.28 -13.14 2.45
C ILE A 81 3.60 -14.62 2.71
N ASP A 82 4.87 -15.03 2.59
CA ASP A 82 5.29 -16.37 3.00
C ASP A 82 5.33 -16.46 4.54
N ALA A 83 4.49 -17.32 5.13
CA ALA A 83 4.45 -17.56 6.56
C ALA A 83 5.75 -18.16 7.11
N GLN A 84 6.54 -18.85 6.27
CA GLN A 84 7.85 -19.39 6.63
C GLN A 84 8.92 -18.30 6.79
N SER A 85 8.68 -17.11 6.23
CA SER A 85 9.63 -15.99 6.26
C SER A 85 9.61 -15.21 7.58
N VAL A 86 8.84 -15.66 8.58
CA VAL A 86 8.80 -15.01 9.90
C VAL A 86 10.18 -14.97 10.55
N ASP A 87 10.55 -13.77 11.00
CA ASP A 87 11.78 -13.49 11.74
C ASP A 87 11.46 -12.62 12.97
N THR A 88 11.73 -13.19 14.14
CA THR A 88 11.60 -12.56 15.45
C THR A 88 12.95 -12.21 16.08
N ARG A 89 14.05 -12.36 15.33
CA ARG A 89 15.44 -12.35 15.79
C ARG A 89 15.74 -13.42 16.85
N ASN A 90 15.00 -14.52 16.85
CA ASN A 90 15.21 -15.66 17.73
C ASN A 90 14.78 -16.95 17.02
N ALA A 91 15.76 -17.70 16.52
CA ALA A 91 15.51 -18.89 15.70
C ALA A 91 14.62 -19.95 16.37
N ASN A 92 14.74 -20.14 17.69
CA ASN A 92 13.89 -21.10 18.42
C ASN A 92 12.43 -20.64 18.47
N ARG A 93 12.20 -19.33 18.63
CA ARG A 93 10.86 -18.75 18.58
C ARG A 93 10.31 -18.75 17.16
N ASP A 94 11.14 -18.48 16.16
CA ASP A 94 10.74 -18.53 14.75
C ASP A 94 10.24 -19.92 14.37
N GLU A 95 10.96 -20.97 14.79
CA GLU A 95 10.53 -22.36 14.59
C GLU A 95 9.19 -22.65 15.30
N HIS A 96 9.00 -22.15 16.53
CA HIS A 96 7.74 -22.33 17.24
C HIS A 96 6.58 -21.58 16.58
N VAL A 97 6.79 -20.34 16.13
CA VAL A 97 5.76 -19.55 15.42
C VAL A 97 5.36 -20.21 14.08
N LYS A 98 6.27 -20.93 13.42
CA LYS A 98 5.95 -21.70 12.20
C LYS A 98 5.17 -22.99 12.47
N SER A 99 5.16 -23.46 13.72
CA SER A 99 4.54 -24.73 14.11
C SER A 99 3.00 -24.67 14.13
N PRO A 100 2.32 -25.83 14.27
CA PRO A 100 0.86 -25.91 14.38
C PRO A 100 0.23 -25.12 15.55
N ASP A 101 1.01 -24.74 16.57
CA ASP A 101 0.52 -23.90 17.66
C ASP A 101 0.19 -22.46 17.19
N PHE A 102 0.83 -22.01 16.11
CA PHE A 102 0.74 -20.64 15.59
C PHE A 102 0.36 -20.60 14.11
N LEU A 103 1.32 -20.34 13.20
CA LEU A 103 1.04 -20.14 11.78
C LEU A 103 0.77 -21.44 11.03
N ASN A 104 1.19 -22.59 11.59
CA ASN A 104 1.16 -23.88 10.91
C ASN A 104 1.66 -23.78 9.46
N ALA A 105 2.82 -23.14 9.28
CA ALA A 105 3.31 -22.65 8.00
C ALA A 105 3.63 -23.78 6.99
N LYS A 106 3.73 -25.03 7.45
CA LYS A 106 3.83 -26.20 6.57
C LYS A 106 2.52 -26.51 5.85
N GLN A 107 1.38 -26.33 6.52
CA GLN A 107 0.06 -26.59 5.96
C GLN A 107 -0.54 -25.34 5.30
N PHE A 108 -0.28 -24.16 5.88
CA PHE A 108 -0.76 -22.87 5.40
C PHE A 108 0.45 -21.97 5.14
N PRO A 109 1.15 -22.16 4.01
CA PRO A 109 2.41 -21.49 3.74
C PRO A 109 2.27 -19.99 3.48
N THR A 110 1.06 -19.49 3.24
CA THR A 110 0.83 -18.10 2.85
C THR A 110 -0.20 -17.41 3.71
N ILE A 111 0.07 -16.14 4.02
CA ILE A 111 -0.93 -15.16 4.48
C ILE A 111 -1.28 -14.29 3.28
N THR A 112 -2.57 -14.12 2.97
CA THR A 112 -2.98 -13.37 1.78
C THR A 112 -4.01 -12.30 2.11
N PHE A 113 -3.96 -11.19 1.38
CA PHE A 113 -4.99 -10.16 1.40
C PHE A 113 -5.41 -9.80 -0.01
N LYS A 114 -6.70 -9.93 -0.32
CA LYS A 114 -7.26 -9.59 -1.63
C LYS A 114 -8.41 -8.60 -1.49
N SER A 115 -8.25 -7.41 -2.07
CA SER A 115 -9.28 -6.38 -2.04
C SER A 115 -10.54 -6.80 -2.79
N LYS A 116 -11.70 -6.41 -2.26
CA LYS A 116 -13.01 -6.44 -2.90
C LYS A 116 -13.48 -5.06 -3.33
N SER A 117 -13.15 -4.04 -2.54
CA SER A 117 -13.45 -2.64 -2.85
C SER A 117 -12.34 -1.72 -2.36
N VAL A 118 -12.17 -0.62 -3.09
CA VAL A 118 -11.28 0.48 -2.74
C VAL A 118 -12.06 1.77 -2.86
N GLU A 119 -12.06 2.56 -1.80
CA GLU A 119 -12.79 3.83 -1.72
C GLU A 119 -11.84 4.96 -1.32
N ALA A 120 -12.12 6.17 -1.79
CA ALA A 120 -11.42 7.35 -1.30
C ALA A 120 -11.79 7.62 0.16
N SER A 121 -10.82 7.97 0.99
CA SER A 121 -11.01 8.35 2.38
C SER A 121 -10.12 9.55 2.71
N GLY A 122 -10.50 10.73 2.22
CA GLY A 122 -9.64 11.92 2.28
C GLY A 122 -8.41 11.72 1.38
N ASP A 123 -7.22 11.88 1.96
CA ASP A 123 -5.94 11.63 1.27
C ASP A 123 -5.55 10.13 1.28
N ASP A 124 -6.31 9.30 2.00
CA ASP A 124 -6.08 7.87 2.13
C ASP A 124 -7.05 7.05 1.26
N LEU A 125 -6.79 5.74 1.19
CA LEU A 125 -7.67 4.74 0.61
C LEU A 125 -8.26 3.87 1.72
N ARG A 126 -9.58 3.70 1.72
CA ARG A 126 -10.25 2.69 2.53
C ARG A 126 -10.42 1.43 1.68
N ILE A 127 -9.81 0.34 2.10
CA ILE A 127 -9.74 -0.90 1.32
C ILE A 127 -10.42 -2.01 2.11
N THR A 128 -11.50 -2.58 1.58
CA THR A 128 -12.16 -3.75 2.15
C THR A 128 -11.78 -4.97 1.34
N GLY A 129 -11.41 -6.08 2.00
CA GLY A 129 -10.93 -7.28 1.32
C GLY A 129 -10.86 -8.49 2.23
N ASP A 130 -10.55 -9.63 1.61
CA ASP A 130 -10.41 -10.91 2.28
C ASP A 130 -8.98 -11.11 2.77
N LEU A 131 -8.80 -11.17 4.08
CA LEU A 131 -7.57 -11.63 4.73
C LEU A 131 -7.68 -13.13 4.99
N THR A 132 -6.76 -13.93 4.45
CA THR A 132 -6.60 -15.33 4.80
C THR A 132 -5.35 -15.52 5.65
N LEU A 133 -5.54 -16.00 6.87
CA LEU A 133 -4.49 -16.30 7.84
C LEU A 133 -4.79 -17.66 8.47
N LEU A 134 -3.77 -18.53 8.55
CA LEU A 134 -3.92 -19.90 9.06
C LEU A 134 -5.01 -20.71 8.32
N GLY A 135 -5.21 -20.43 7.02
CA GLY A 135 -6.25 -21.06 6.20
C GLY A 135 -7.67 -20.53 6.43
N GLU A 136 -7.88 -19.66 7.41
CA GLU A 136 -9.17 -19.04 7.71
C GLU A 136 -9.27 -17.66 7.06
N THR A 137 -10.35 -17.44 6.29
CA THR A 137 -10.60 -16.19 5.59
C THR A 137 -11.60 -15.32 6.34
N ARG A 138 -11.23 -14.06 6.60
CA ARG A 138 -12.09 -13.03 7.20
C ARG A 138 -12.04 -11.77 6.35
N GLU A 139 -13.18 -11.13 6.17
CA GLU A 139 -13.22 -9.82 5.54
C GLU A 139 -12.78 -8.76 6.55
N ILE A 140 -11.83 -7.93 6.17
CA ILE A 140 -11.35 -6.80 6.97
C ILE A 140 -11.38 -5.52 6.13
N THR A 141 -11.38 -4.38 6.81
CA THR A 141 -11.17 -3.07 6.19
C THR A 141 -9.92 -2.44 6.75
N VAL A 142 -9.03 -2.00 5.86
CA VAL A 142 -7.78 -1.33 6.21
C VAL A 142 -7.74 0.06 5.58
N THR A 143 -7.01 0.96 6.22
CA THR A 143 -6.68 2.27 5.63
C THR A 143 -5.28 2.20 5.07
N ALA A 144 -5.11 2.61 3.81
CA ALA A 144 -3.83 2.69 3.15
C ALA A 144 -3.53 4.14 2.74
N THR A 145 -2.39 4.66 3.18
CA THR A 145 -1.90 5.99 2.82
C THR A 145 -0.87 5.86 1.71
N LYS A 146 -1.02 6.62 0.63
CA LYS A 146 0.04 6.75 -0.37
C LYS A 146 1.19 7.57 0.22
N THR A 147 2.37 6.97 0.35
CA THR A 147 3.54 7.62 0.97
C THR A 147 4.43 8.36 -0.02
N GLY A 148 4.39 7.98 -1.30
CA GLY A 148 5.20 8.61 -2.33
C GLY A 148 5.03 7.99 -3.71
N GLN A 149 5.62 8.65 -4.71
CA GLN A 149 5.75 8.15 -6.07
C GLN A 149 6.98 8.80 -6.72
N GLY A 150 7.68 8.06 -7.58
CA GLY A 150 8.87 8.56 -8.27
C GLY A 150 9.34 7.62 -9.37
N THR A 151 10.60 7.76 -9.76
CA THR A 151 11.27 6.88 -10.72
C THR A 151 12.42 6.17 -10.01
N ASN A 152 12.48 4.84 -10.12
CA ASN A 152 13.57 4.06 -9.59
C ASN A 152 14.86 4.40 -10.37
N PRO A 153 15.93 4.85 -9.70
CA PRO A 153 17.14 5.31 -10.38
C PRO A 153 17.91 4.20 -11.11
N ARG A 154 17.70 2.93 -10.73
CA ARG A 154 18.37 1.78 -11.33
C ARG A 154 17.55 1.21 -12.50
N SER A 155 16.29 0.89 -12.28
CA SER A 155 15.43 0.27 -13.31
C SER A 155 14.82 1.29 -14.27
N GLN A 156 14.82 2.58 -13.92
CA GLN A 156 14.12 3.66 -14.63
C GLN A 156 12.60 3.45 -14.73
N LYS A 157 12.05 2.47 -14.00
CA LYS A 157 10.61 2.26 -13.87
C LYS A 157 10.03 3.27 -12.87
N GLU A 158 8.77 3.67 -13.09
CA GLU A 158 8.04 4.38 -12.04
C GLU A 158 7.89 3.47 -10.81
N MET A 159 7.90 4.06 -9.62
CA MET A 159 7.63 3.37 -8.35
C MET A 159 6.60 4.15 -7.52
N VAL A 160 5.80 3.44 -6.72
CA VAL A 160 4.80 4.00 -5.81
C VAL A 160 4.89 3.33 -4.45
N GLY A 161 4.67 4.11 -3.39
CA GLY A 161 4.71 3.64 -2.00
C GLY A 161 3.35 3.75 -1.31
N PHE A 162 3.01 2.74 -0.52
CA PHE A 162 1.82 2.71 0.34
C PHE A 162 2.14 2.22 1.75
N HIS A 163 1.45 2.76 2.74
CA HIS A 163 1.56 2.36 4.14
C HIS A 163 0.19 2.00 4.71
N SER A 164 0.12 0.98 5.55
CA SER A 164 -1.08 0.60 6.29
C SER A 164 -0.73 0.02 7.65
N GLU A 165 -1.50 0.35 8.68
CA GLU A 165 -1.47 -0.30 10.00
C GLU A 165 -2.88 -0.78 10.33
N PHE A 166 -3.02 -2.07 10.69
CA PHE A 166 -4.31 -2.67 11.04
C PHE A 166 -4.14 -3.79 12.06
N THR A 167 -5.20 -4.04 12.83
CA THR A 167 -5.21 -5.07 13.88
C THR A 167 -6.16 -6.20 13.50
N VAL A 168 -5.73 -7.43 13.78
CA VAL A 168 -6.48 -8.67 13.57
C VAL A 168 -6.52 -9.43 14.87
N ASP A 169 -7.68 -9.97 15.25
CA ASP A 169 -7.74 -10.96 16.32
C ASP A 169 -7.29 -12.33 15.77
N ARG A 170 -6.15 -12.83 16.25
CA ARG A 170 -5.59 -14.10 15.77
C ARG A 170 -6.47 -15.30 16.11
N THR A 171 -7.32 -15.20 17.13
CA THR A 171 -8.19 -16.30 17.57
C THR A 171 -9.36 -16.51 16.60
N ASP A 172 -9.80 -15.46 15.89
CA ASP A 172 -10.81 -15.54 14.82
C ASP A 172 -10.34 -16.36 13.62
N HIS A 173 -9.02 -16.56 13.51
CA HIS A 173 -8.35 -17.36 12.49
C HIS A 173 -7.88 -18.73 13.00
N GLY A 174 -8.27 -19.13 14.22
CA GLY A 174 -7.92 -20.43 14.79
C GLY A 174 -6.57 -20.48 15.53
N MET A 175 -5.82 -19.38 15.57
CA MET A 175 -4.54 -19.30 16.28
C MET A 175 -4.78 -19.12 17.78
N ASN A 176 -5.07 -20.20 18.50
CA ASN A 176 -5.58 -20.15 19.88
C ASN A 176 -4.52 -20.45 20.97
N PHE A 177 -3.31 -20.85 20.59
CA PHE A 177 -2.26 -21.16 21.56
C PHE A 177 -1.95 -19.95 22.45
N MET A 178 -1.83 -20.17 23.77
CA MET A 178 -1.56 -19.12 24.77
C MET A 178 -2.53 -17.93 24.72
N ALA A 179 -3.79 -18.11 24.30
CA ALA A 179 -4.81 -17.08 24.42
C ALA A 179 -4.95 -16.63 25.90
N GLY A 180 -4.89 -15.31 26.12
CA GLY A 180 -4.77 -14.71 27.45
C GLY A 180 -3.33 -14.24 27.72
N PRO A 181 -2.37 -15.14 28.03
CA PRO A 181 -0.98 -14.76 28.23
C PRO A 181 -0.31 -14.06 27.03
N LEU A 182 -0.65 -14.48 25.82
CA LEU A 182 -0.30 -13.76 24.59
C LEU A 182 -1.57 -13.12 24.06
N GLY A 183 -1.53 -11.80 23.82
CA GLY A 183 -2.66 -11.03 23.33
C GLY A 183 -3.32 -11.65 22.10
N SER A 184 -4.63 -11.51 21.98
CA SER A 184 -5.37 -11.97 20.81
C SER A 184 -5.16 -11.04 19.61
N GLU A 185 -5.02 -9.74 19.87
CA GLU A 185 -4.74 -8.74 18.85
C GLU A 185 -3.30 -8.78 18.35
N ILE A 186 -3.15 -8.98 17.04
CA ILE A 186 -1.92 -8.76 16.30
C ILE A 186 -2.10 -7.51 15.46
N THR A 187 -1.24 -6.52 15.64
CA THR A 187 -1.18 -5.37 14.74
C THR A 187 -0.15 -5.63 13.66
N PHE A 188 -0.57 -5.55 12.41
CA PHE A 188 0.28 -5.57 11.23
C PHE A 188 0.56 -4.15 10.76
N ILE A 189 1.79 -3.91 10.32
CA ILE A 189 2.26 -2.66 9.75
C ILE A 189 2.91 -3.01 8.42
N LEU A 190 2.27 -2.62 7.33
CA LEU A 190 2.77 -2.83 5.98
C LEU A 190 3.28 -1.50 5.42
N SER A 191 4.46 -1.54 4.83
CA SER A 191 5.00 -0.47 3.98
C SER A 191 5.43 -1.11 2.68
N LEU A 192 4.69 -0.87 1.62
CA LEU A 192 4.86 -1.53 0.33
C LEU A 192 5.39 -0.52 -0.69
N GLU A 193 6.50 -0.87 -1.33
CA GLU A 193 6.94 -0.21 -2.56
C GLU A 193 6.61 -1.13 -3.74
N ALA A 194 6.07 -0.56 -4.81
CA ALA A 194 5.76 -1.30 -6.02
C ALA A 194 6.30 -0.58 -7.26
N GLN A 195 6.78 -1.33 -8.24
CA GLN A 195 7.28 -0.82 -9.51
C GLN A 195 6.25 -1.05 -10.62
N LYS A 196 6.07 -0.05 -11.48
CA LYS A 196 5.11 -0.13 -12.60
C LYS A 196 5.52 -1.27 -13.54
N GLN A 197 4.54 -2.08 -13.95
CA GLN A 197 4.75 -3.18 -14.89
C GLN A 197 5.29 -2.67 -16.23
#